data_AF-C6AAM0-F1
#
_entry.id   AF-C6AAM0-F1
#
_cell.length_a   1.000
_cell.length_b   1.000
_cell.length_c   1.000
_cell.angle_alpha   90.00
_cell.angle_beta   90.00
_cell.angle_gamma   90.00
#
_symmetry.space_group_name_H-M   'P 1'
#
loop_
_entity.id
_entity.type
_entity.pdbx_description
1 polymer ?
#
loop_
_entity_poly.entity_id
_entity_poly.type
_entity_poly.pdbx_seq_one_letter_code
_entity_poly.pdbx_strand_id
1 'polypeptide(L)'
;MNDTVTDQTHAISVNQLRSFIERIERLEEEKKTISDDIKDVYTELKGSGFDSKAVRSIIRLRKKEEHERMEEEAIIELYKNALGMN
;
A
#
# COMPACT_ATOMS: atom_id res chain seq x y z
N MET A 1 -34.60 37.29 1.87
CA MET A 1 -33.55 37.14 2.91
C MET A 1 -33.02 35.71 3.05
N ASN A 2 -33.50 34.69 2.31
CA ASN A 2 -32.95 33.33 2.38
C ASN A 2 -31.76 33.09 1.44
N ASP A 3 -31.62 33.88 0.37
CA ASP A 3 -30.63 33.62 -0.68
C ASP A 3 -29.18 33.84 -0.22
N THR A 4 -28.93 34.77 0.70
CA THR A 4 -27.60 35.04 1.26
C THR A 4 -27.07 33.91 2.14
N VAL A 5 -27.94 33.22 2.88
CA VAL A 5 -27.54 32.11 3.76
C VAL A 5 -27.22 30.85 2.94
N THR A 6 -28.00 30.60 1.87
CA THR A 6 -27.75 29.49 0.95
C THR A 6 -26.44 29.68 0.18
N ASP A 7 -26.15 30.90 -0.29
CA ASP A 7 -24.90 31.22 -1.01
C ASP A 7 -23.66 31.09 -0.11
N GLN A 8 -23.74 31.56 1.14
CA GLN A 8 -22.68 31.36 2.14
C GLN A 8 -22.43 29.89 2.45
N THR A 9 -23.50 29.09 2.58
CA THR A 9 -23.38 27.64 2.84
C THR A 9 -22.72 26.93 1.66
N HIS A 10 -23.08 27.31 0.43
CA HIS A 10 -22.48 26.77 -0.78
C HIS A 10 -21.00 27.13 -0.88
N ALA A 11 -20.64 28.39 -0.61
CA ALA A 11 -19.24 28.84 -0.57
C ALA A 11 -18.40 28.07 0.48
N ILE A 12 -18.95 27.81 1.67
CA ILE A 12 -18.28 26.99 2.70
C ILE A 12 -18.05 25.56 2.20
N SER A 13 -19.06 24.93 1.56
CA SER A 13 -18.92 23.58 1.01
C SER A 13 -17.86 23.48 -0.10
N VAL A 14 -17.74 24.50 -0.96
CA VAL A 14 -16.74 24.56 -2.02
C VAL A 14 -15.32 24.72 -1.45
N ASN A 15 -15.16 25.56 -0.43
CA ASN A 15 -13.87 25.74 0.24
C ASN A 15 -13.41 24.46 0.97
N GLN A 16 -14.34 23.75 1.61
CA GLN A 16 -14.04 22.48 2.26
C GLN A 16 -13.64 21.40 1.23
N LEU A 17 -14.35 21.31 0.11
CA LEU A 17 -14.00 20.40 -0.98
C LEU A 17 -12.61 20.71 -1.54
N ARG A 18 -12.29 21.99 -1.78
CA ARG A 18 -10.96 22.41 -2.23
C ARG A 18 -9.87 21.98 -1.25
N SER A 19 -10.08 22.19 0.06
CA SER A 19 -9.13 21.77 1.08
C SER A 19 -8.90 20.26 1.10
N PHE A 20 -9.94 19.44 0.88
CA PHE A 20 -9.77 17.99 0.75
C PHE A 20 -8.97 17.61 -0.50
N ILE A 21 -9.26 18.23 -1.65
CA ILE A 21 -8.56 17.98 -2.91
C ILE A 21 -7.07 18.30 -2.77
N GLU A 22 -6.73 19.50 -2.30
CA GLU A 22 -5.33 19.92 -2.12
C GLU A 22 -4.55 18.99 -1.18
N ARG A 23 -5.20 18.52 -0.11
CA ARG A 23 -4.60 17.56 0.82
C ARG A 23 -4.36 16.20 0.16
N ILE A 24 -5.30 15.71 -0.66
CA ILE A 24 -5.18 14.45 -1.38
C ILE A 24 -4.07 14.54 -2.44
N GLU A 25 -4.03 15.63 -3.21
CA GLU A 25 -3.00 15.84 -4.24
C GLU A 25 -1.59 15.82 -3.64
N ARG A 26 -1.40 16.52 -2.52
CA ARG A 26 -0.13 16.46 -1.79
C ARG A 26 0.22 15.05 -1.31
N LEU A 27 -0.75 14.31 -0.76
CA LEU A 27 -0.53 12.93 -0.31
C LEU A 27 -0.22 11.98 -1.47
N GLU A 28 -0.83 12.17 -2.65
CA GLU A 28 -0.51 11.39 -3.85
C GLU A 28 0.90 11.72 -4.39
N GLU A 29 1.34 12.98 -4.30
CA GLU A 29 2.72 13.35 -4.63
C GLU A 29 3.73 12.71 -3.66
N GLU A 30 3.49 12.79 -2.35
CA GLU A 30 4.32 12.12 -1.34
C GLU A 30 4.38 10.60 -1.57
N LYS A 31 3.23 9.97 -1.83
CA LYS A 31 3.14 8.54 -2.16
C LYS A 31 3.89 8.19 -3.43
N LYS A 32 3.88 9.06 -4.45
CA LYS A 32 4.65 8.86 -5.68
C LYS A 32 6.15 8.88 -5.39
N THR A 33 6.63 9.87 -4.64
CA THR A 33 8.05 9.96 -4.25
C THR A 33 8.50 8.70 -3.50
N ILE A 34 7.74 8.29 -2.47
CA ILE A 34 8.02 7.04 -1.72
C ILE A 34 8.01 5.82 -2.65
N SER A 35 7.06 5.76 -3.59
CA SER A 35 6.97 4.64 -4.54
C SER A 35 8.17 4.60 -5.50
N ASP A 36 8.68 5.75 -5.90
CA ASP A 36 9.86 5.85 -6.76
C ASP A 36 11.13 5.45 -5.96
N ASP A 37 11.28 5.91 -4.71
CA ASP A 37 12.38 5.48 -3.82
C ASP A 37 12.38 3.95 -3.61
N ILE A 38 11.20 3.35 -3.39
CA ILE A 38 11.07 1.89 -3.25
C ILE A 38 11.52 1.17 -4.53
N LYS A 39 11.23 1.72 -5.73
CA LYS A 39 11.68 1.11 -6.99
C LYS A 39 13.20 1.18 -7.13
N ASP A 40 13.82 2.27 -6.71
CA ASP A 40 15.27 2.43 -6.75
C ASP A 40 15.96 1.41 -5.84
N VAL A 41 15.43 1.18 -4.64
CA VAL A 41 15.90 0.10 -3.74
C VAL A 41 15.76 -1.28 -4.40
N TYR A 42 14.63 -1.58 -5.05
CA TYR A 42 14.50 -2.84 -5.79
C TYR A 42 15.46 -2.96 -6.97
N THR A 43 15.87 -1.85 -7.56
CA THR A 43 16.83 -1.81 -8.67
C THR A 43 18.25 -2.07 -8.16
N GLU A 44 18.65 -1.42 -7.06
CA GLU A 44 19.91 -1.69 -6.35
C GLU A 44 20.00 -3.15 -5.90
N LEU A 45 18.90 -3.68 -5.35
CA LEU A 45 18.79 -5.08 -4.91
C LEU A 45 19.05 -6.06 -6.07
N LYS A 46 18.51 -5.78 -7.25
CA LYS A 46 18.79 -6.57 -8.47
C LYS A 46 20.23 -6.43 -8.93
N GLY A 47 20.79 -5.21 -8.91
CA GLY A 47 22.20 -4.97 -9.24
C GLY A 47 23.17 -5.70 -8.31
N SER A 48 22.75 -5.91 -7.06
CA SER A 48 23.49 -6.68 -6.05
C SER A 48 23.31 -8.20 -6.17
N GLY A 49 22.52 -8.69 -7.14
CA GLY A 49 22.35 -10.12 -7.43
C GLY A 49 21.20 -10.82 -6.68
N PHE A 50 20.33 -10.09 -5.97
CA PHE A 50 19.20 -10.68 -5.26
C PHE A 50 17.94 -10.83 -6.14
N ASP A 51 17.16 -11.87 -5.89
CA ASP A 51 15.86 -12.06 -6.55
C ASP A 51 14.78 -11.13 -5.96
N SER A 52 14.39 -10.13 -6.75
CA SER A 52 13.36 -9.15 -6.34
C SER A 52 11.97 -9.76 -6.08
N LYS A 53 11.60 -10.89 -6.70
CA LYS A 53 10.32 -11.57 -6.44
C LYS A 53 10.36 -12.27 -5.09
N ALA A 54 11.45 -12.97 -4.78
CA ALA A 54 11.64 -13.61 -3.48
C ALA A 54 11.57 -12.58 -2.34
N VAL A 55 12.23 -11.43 -2.51
CA VAL A 55 12.21 -10.34 -1.51
C VAL A 55 10.81 -9.74 -1.34
N ARG A 56 10.05 -9.56 -2.43
CA ARG A 56 8.63 -9.14 -2.33
C ARG A 56 7.78 -10.13 -1.54
N SER A 57 8.00 -11.43 -1.76
CA SER A 57 7.33 -12.48 -0.97
C SER A 57 7.69 -12.40 0.50
N ILE A 58 8.97 -12.19 0.84
CA ILE A 58 9.43 -12.00 2.23
C ILE A 58 8.75 -10.77 2.86
N ILE A 59 8.73 -9.62 2.17
CA ILE A 59 8.07 -8.41 2.68
C ILE A 59 6.58 -8.65 2.93
N ARG A 60 5.89 -9.40 2.05
CA ARG A 60 4.49 -9.78 2.25
C ARG A 60 4.30 -10.66 3.49
N LEU A 61 5.17 -11.65 3.68
CA LEU A 61 5.14 -12.53 4.85
C LEU A 61 5.38 -11.75 6.15
N ARG A 62 6.34 -10.81 6.13
CA ARG A 62 6.67 -9.95 7.29
C ARG A 62 5.56 -9.00 7.72
N LYS A 63 4.56 -8.76 6.86
CA LYS A 63 3.37 -7.95 7.20
C LYS A 63 2.30 -8.72 7.97
N LYS A 64 2.36 -10.06 7.97
CA LYS A 64 1.44 -10.92 8.73
C LYS A 64 1.88 -11.04 10.18
N GLU A 65 0.98 -11.44 11.07
CA GLU A 65 1.36 -11.83 12.42
C GLU A 65 2.06 -13.20 12.41
N GLU A 66 2.86 -13.51 13.43
CA GLU A 66 3.63 -14.76 13.48
C GLU A 66 2.72 -16.00 13.45
N HIS A 67 1.65 -15.99 14.24
CA HIS A 67 0.72 -17.11 14.29
C HIS A 67 0.01 -17.34 12.95
N GLU A 68 -0.39 -16.27 12.24
CA GLU A 68 -0.99 -16.38 10.91
C GLU A 68 -0.02 -17.00 9.89
N ARG A 69 1.26 -16.63 9.95
CA ARG A 69 2.29 -17.24 9.10
C ARG A 69 2.43 -18.74 9.38
N MET A 70 2.52 -19.11 10.66
CA MET A 70 2.71 -20.51 11.07
C MET A 70 1.51 -21.38 10.64
N GLU A 71 0.29 -20.88 10.79
CA GLU A 71 -0.92 -21.58 10.36
C GLU A 71 -0.94 -21.77 8.83
N GLU A 72 -0.66 -20.72 8.06
CA GLU A 72 -0.60 -20.80 6.59
C GLU A 72 0.50 -21.76 6.13
N GLU A 73 1.68 -21.73 6.75
CA GLU A 73 2.80 -22.61 6.43
C GLU A 73 2.47 -24.08 6.71
N ALA A 74 1.83 -24.38 7.85
CA ALA A 74 1.37 -25.72 8.19
C ALA A 74 0.36 -26.27 7.17
N ILE A 75 -0.58 -25.42 6.71
CA ILE A 75 -1.56 -25.80 5.68
C ILE A 75 -0.86 -26.06 4.33
N ILE A 76 0.08 -25.19 3.94
CA ILE A 76 0.84 -25.35 2.70
C ILE A 76 1.66 -26.65 2.74
N GLU A 77 2.32 -26.94 3.86
CA GLU A 77 3.10 -28.15 4.04
C GLU A 77 2.21 -29.40 3.94
N LEU A 78 1.03 -29.40 4.58
CA LEU A 78 0.06 -30.47 4.44
C LEU A 78 -0.32 -30.73 2.97
N TYR A 79 -0.57 -29.66 2.20
CA TYR A 79 -0.92 -29.79 0.78
C TYR A 79 0.26 -30.23 -0.08
N LYS A 80 1.48 -29.73 0.18
CA LYS A 80 2.69 -30.21 -0.51
C LYS A 80 2.89 -31.71 -0.29
N ASN A 81 2.76 -32.16 0.96
CA ASN A 81 2.83 -33.57 1.32
C ASN A 81 1.77 -34.41 0.58
N ALA A 82 0.53 -33.95 0.53
CA ALA A 82 -0.55 -34.63 -0.20
C ALA A 82 -0.30 -34.70 -1.71
N LEU A 83 0.40 -33.71 -2.28
CA LEU A 83 0.74 -33.63 -3.70
C LEU A 83 2.10 -34.28 -4.04
N GLY A 84 2.85 -34.79 -3.05
CA GLY A 84 4.20 -35.34 -3.24
C GLY A 84 5.25 -34.29 -3.61
N MET A 85 5.04 -33.03 -3.22
CA MET A 85 5.93 -31.88 -3.47
C MET A 85 6.87 -31.64 -2.27
N ASN A 86 7.64 -32.66 -1.88
CA ASN A 86 8.48 -32.67 -0.68
C ASN A 86 9.95 -32.46 -1.01
#